data_AF-A0A1S0U593-F1
#
_entry.id   AF-A0A1S0U593-F1
#
_cell.length_a   1.000
_cell.length_b   1.000
_cell.length_c   1.000
_cell.angle_alpha   90.00
_cell.angle_beta   90.00
_cell.angle_gamma   90.00
#
_symmetry.space_group_name_H-M   'P 1'
#
loop_
_entity.id
_entity.type
_entity.pdbx_description
1 polymer ?
#
loop_
_entity_poly.entity_id
_entity_poly.type
_entity_poly.pdbx_seq_one_letter_code
_entity_poly.pdbx_strand_id
1 'polypeptide(L)'
;MKFSDVADSYALIGSCLEKMALQELDRELQKDLVRGSLTFEKLKKHESRVATDEELKLGDTLQYYMKDTDAAKLSRAIFEKC
;
A
#
# COMPACT_ATOMS: atom_id res chain seq x y z
N MET A 1 -1.54 -15.37 -10.59
CA MET A 1 -1.51 -14.02 -11.18
C MET A 1 -1.05 -13.07 -10.08
N LYS A 2 0.19 -12.56 -10.14
CA LYS A 2 0.72 -11.58 -9.17
C LYS A 2 0.26 -10.20 -9.65
N PHE A 3 -0.58 -9.52 -8.87
CA PHE A 3 -0.82 -8.10 -9.10
C PHE A 3 0.44 -7.35 -8.66
N SER A 4 0.97 -6.46 -9.50
CA SER A 4 2.05 -5.58 -9.08
C SER A 4 1.51 -4.59 -8.06
N ASP A 5 2.19 -4.45 -6.93
CA ASP A 5 1.87 -3.43 -5.94
C ASP A 5 2.07 -2.03 -6.57
N VAL A 6 1.27 -1.06 -6.17
CA VAL A 6 1.41 0.35 -6.56
C VAL A 6 2.80 0.86 -6.15
N ALA A 7 3.32 0.44 -5.01
CA ALA A 7 4.67 0.78 -4.55
C ALA A 7 5.76 0.26 -5.50
N ASP A 8 5.60 -0.94 -6.07
CA ASP A 8 6.51 -1.49 -7.08
C ASP A 8 6.46 -0.69 -8.37
N SER A 9 5.27 -0.21 -8.74
CA SER A 9 5.09 0.65 -9.92
C SER A 9 5.82 1.99 -9.74
N TYR A 10 5.75 2.59 -8.56
CA TYR A 10 6.53 3.80 -8.24
C TYR A 10 8.04 3.53 -8.27
N ALA A 11 8.51 2.37 -7.78
CA ALA A 11 9.92 2.00 -7.88
C ALA A 11 10.39 1.88 -9.34
N LEU A 12 9.59 1.25 -10.19
CA LEU A 12 9.87 1.08 -11.62
C LEU A 12 9.95 2.44 -12.33
N ILE A 13 8.97 3.33 -12.10
CA ILE A 13 8.96 4.66 -12.71
C ILE A 13 10.16 5.47 -12.23
N GLY A 14 10.44 5.48 -10.92
CA GLY A 14 11.61 6.17 -10.36
C GLY A 14 12.92 5.71 -11.01
N SER A 15 13.12 4.40 -11.14
CA SER A 15 14.31 3.83 -11.80
C SER A 15 14.40 4.21 -13.28
N CYS A 16 13.28 4.26 -13.99
CA CYS A 16 13.26 4.72 -15.39
C CYS A 16 13.69 6.18 -15.49
N LEU A 17 13.19 7.05 -14.62
CA LEU A 17 13.57 8.47 -14.61
C LEU A 17 15.07 8.68 -14.32
N GLU A 18 15.66 7.87 -13.43
CA GLU A 18 17.12 7.91 -13.21
C GLU A 18 17.89 7.51 -14.46
N LYS A 19 17.49 6.42 -15.12
CA LYS A 19 18.13 5.98 -16.36
C LYS A 19 18.03 7.02 -17.47
N MET A 20 16.87 7.67 -17.60
CA MET A 20 16.69 8.78 -18.55
C MET A 20 17.60 9.96 -18.19
N ALA A 21 17.69 10.35 -16.91
CA ALA A 21 18.54 11.45 -16.47
C ALA A 21 20.03 11.22 -16.80
N LEU A 22 20.50 9.96 -16.77
CA LEU A 22 21.88 9.61 -17.12
C LEU A 22 22.20 9.82 -18.61
N GLN A 23 21.20 9.76 -19.47
CA GLN A 23 21.35 9.91 -20.92
C GLN A 23 21.06 11.34 -21.40
N GLU A 24 20.53 12.18 -20.52
CA GLU A 24 20.04 13.51 -20.87
C GLU A 24 21.16 14.55 -20.97
N LEU A 25 21.13 15.35 -22.04
CA LEU A 25 22.16 16.37 -22.31
C LEU A 25 21.75 17.75 -21.78
N ASP A 26 20.45 18.04 -21.76
CA ASP A 26 19.92 19.27 -21.17
C ASP A 26 20.00 19.17 -19.63
N ARG A 27 20.77 20.09 -19.03
CA ARG A 27 21.03 20.12 -17.59
C ARG A 27 19.79 20.41 -16.75
N GLU A 28 18.86 21.22 -17.24
CA GLU A 28 17.63 21.52 -16.50
C GLU A 28 16.67 20.34 -16.56
N LEU A 29 16.53 19.72 -17.74
CA LEU A 29 15.73 18.50 -17.89
C LEU A 29 16.32 17.35 -17.07
N GLN A 30 17.65 17.19 -17.05
CA GLN A 30 18.32 16.20 -16.20
C GLN A 30 17.99 16.41 -14.71
N LYS A 31 18.04 17.65 -14.20
CA LYS A 31 17.66 17.95 -12.82
C LYS A 31 16.21 17.62 -12.54
N ASP A 32 15.31 17.92 -13.47
CA ASP A 32 13.89 17.61 -13.35
C ASP A 32 13.62 16.11 -13.31
N LEU A 33 14.31 15.32 -14.15
CA LEU A 33 14.21 13.86 -14.14
C LEU A 33 14.71 13.26 -12.81
N VAL A 34 15.85 13.73 -12.29
CA VAL A 34 16.37 13.33 -10.97
C VAL A 34 15.40 13.71 -9.86
N ARG A 35 14.84 14.93 -9.90
CA ARG A 35 13.81 15.36 -8.92
C ARG A 35 12.57 14.47 -9.01
N GLY A 36 12.17 14.08 -10.22
CA GLY A 36 11.12 13.12 -10.48
C GLY A 36 11.40 11.77 -9.82
N SER A 37 12.59 11.19 -10.02
CA SER A 37 12.94 9.89 -9.41
C SER A 37 12.86 9.94 -7.88
N LEU A 38 13.42 10.99 -7.27
CA LEU A 38 13.37 11.19 -5.82
C LEU A 38 11.94 11.35 -5.30
N THR A 39 11.05 11.91 -6.11
CA THR A 39 9.62 12.03 -5.77
C THR A 39 8.94 10.67 -5.80
N PHE A 40 9.21 9.83 -6.80
CA PHE A 40 8.68 8.46 -6.85
C PHE A 40 9.21 7.56 -5.73
N GLU A 41 10.45 7.73 -5.29
CA GLU A 41 10.96 7.05 -4.08
C GLU A 41 10.21 7.46 -2.80
N LYS A 42 9.80 8.72 -2.69
CA LYS A 42 8.94 9.17 -1.57
C LYS A 42 7.54 8.59 -1.68
N LEU A 43 6.96 8.59 -2.88
CA LEU A 43 5.63 8.02 -3.12
C LEU A 43 5.59 6.53 -2.83
N LYS A 44 6.61 5.77 -3.25
CA LYS A 44 6.77 4.35 -2.89
C LYS A 44 6.70 4.13 -1.38
N LYS A 45 7.50 4.88 -0.61
CA LYS A 45 7.52 4.76 0.86
C LYS A 45 6.18 5.11 1.48
N HIS A 46 5.50 6.12 0.94
CA HIS A 46 4.17 6.50 1.39
C HIS A 46 3.15 5.39 1.12
N GLU A 47 3.14 4.88 -0.10
CA GLU A 47 2.21 3.82 -0.53
C GLU A 47 2.38 2.55 0.31
N SER A 48 3.62 2.09 0.51
CA SER A 48 3.88 0.91 1.34
C SER A 48 3.36 1.08 2.78
N ARG A 49 3.42 2.30 3.33
CA ARG A 49 2.89 2.59 4.67
C ARG A 49 1.36 2.59 4.67
N VAL A 50 0.74 3.27 3.72
CA VAL A 50 -0.73 3.32 3.59
C VAL A 50 -1.29 1.92 3.42
N ALA A 51 -0.71 1.10 2.53
CA ALA A 51 -1.13 -0.27 2.31
C ALA A 51 -1.05 -1.11 3.62
N THR A 52 0.03 -0.94 4.38
CA THR A 52 0.19 -1.62 5.68
C THR A 52 -0.85 -1.15 6.70
N ASP A 53 -1.09 0.16 6.79
CA ASP A 53 -2.06 0.74 7.72
C ASP A 53 -3.49 0.30 7.38
N GLU A 54 -3.82 0.22 6.10
CA GLU A 54 -5.13 -0.25 5.61
C GLU A 54 -5.33 -1.76 5.85
N GLU A 55 -4.31 -2.58 5.59
CA GLU A 55 -4.35 -4.01 5.87
C GLU A 55 -4.54 -4.28 7.36
N LEU A 56 -3.79 -3.58 8.23
CA LEU A 56 -3.93 -3.69 9.67
C LEU A 56 -5.33 -3.29 10.13
N LYS A 57 -5.81 -2.13 9.69
CA LYS A 57 -7.15 -1.63 10.05
C LYS A 57 -8.25 -2.59 9.61
N LEU A 58 -8.16 -3.13 8.40
CA LEU A 58 -9.13 -4.09 7.88
C LEU A 58 -9.10 -5.40 8.69
N GLY A 59 -7.89 -5.90 9.01
CA GLY A 59 -7.69 -7.07 9.84
C GLY A 59 -8.32 -6.92 11.22
N ASP A 60 -8.05 -5.81 11.91
CA ASP A 60 -8.63 -5.51 13.23
C ASP A 60 -10.16 -5.40 13.18
N THR A 61 -10.67 -4.72 12.15
CA THR A 61 -12.13 -4.57 11.95
C THR A 61 -12.80 -5.92 11.74
N LEU A 62 -12.21 -6.78 10.92
CA LEU A 62 -12.75 -8.13 10.67
C LEU A 62 -12.75 -8.96 11.96
N GLN A 63 -11.63 -8.98 12.70
CA GLN A 63 -11.53 -9.73 13.95
C GLN A 63 -12.54 -9.25 14.99
N TYR A 64 -12.81 -7.94 15.05
CA TYR A 64 -13.84 -7.38 15.91
C TYR A 64 -15.22 -7.97 15.59
N TYR A 65 -15.64 -7.96 14.32
CA TYR A 65 -16.95 -8.50 13.91
C TYR A 65 -17.05 -10.01 14.03
N MET A 66 -15.95 -10.75 13.83
CA MET A 66 -15.93 -12.20 14.06
C MET A 66 -16.23 -12.53 15.52
N LYS A 67 -15.59 -11.83 16.47
CA LYS A 67 -15.84 -12.02 17.91
C LYS A 67 -17.27 -11.69 18.28
N ASP A 68 -17.81 -10.60 17.75
CA ASP A 68 -19.20 -10.19 18.00
C ASP A 68 -20.20 -11.22 17.45
N THR A 69 -19.93 -11.72 16.24
CA THR A 69 -20.73 -12.79 15.62
C THR A 69 -20.70 -14.07 16.45
N ASP A 70 -19.54 -14.45 16.97
CA ASP A 70 -19.41 -15.65 17.80
C ASP A 70 -20.11 -15.49 19.16
N ALA A 71 -20.03 -14.32 19.78
CA ALA A 71 -20.80 -14.00 20.99
C ALA A 71 -22.31 -14.06 20.74
N ALA A 72 -22.78 -13.52 19.60
CA ALA A 72 -24.19 -13.58 19.21
C ALA A 72 -24.66 -15.03 19.02
N LYS A 73 -23.88 -15.89 18.33
CA LYS A 73 -24.18 -17.33 18.20
C LYS A 73 -24.29 -18.02 19.55
N LEU A 74 -23.37 -17.73 20.48
CA LEU A 74 -23.39 -18.27 21.84
C LEU A 74 -24.66 -17.86 22.58
N SER A 75 -25.02 -16.58 22.54
CA SER A 75 -26.24 -16.06 23.19
C SER A 75 -27.51 -16.73 22.66
N ARG A 76 -27.59 -16.92 21.34
CA ARG A 76 -28.69 -17.64 20.69
C ARG A 76 -28.77 -19.10 21.14
N ALA A 77 -27.63 -19.79 21.20
CA ALA A 77 -27.59 -21.18 21.64
C ALA A 77 -27.99 -21.35 23.12
N ILE A 78 -27.74 -20.34 23.97
CA ILE A 78 -28.23 -20.33 25.35
C ILE A 78 -29.76 -20.17 25.35
N PHE A 79 -30.28 -19.20 24.59
CA PHE A 79 -31.72 -18.96 24.51
C PHE A 79 -32.50 -20.18 23.98
N GLU A 80 -31.99 -20.88 22.97
CA GLU A 80 -32.61 -22.09 22.42
C GLU A 80 -32.58 -23.30 23.38
N LYS A 81 -31.78 -23.25 24.45
CA LYS A 81 -31.67 -24.31 25.47
C LYS A 81 -32.44 -24.00 26.76
N CYS A 82 -33.01 -22.80 26.90
CA CYS A 82 -33.88 -22.41 28.01
C CYS A 82 -35.36 -22.66 27.65
#